data_AF-A0A9Q9MBE9-F1
#
_entry.id   AF-A0A9Q9MBE9-F1
#
_cell.length_a   1.000
_cell.length_b   1.000
_cell.length_c   1.000
_cell.angle_alpha   90.00
_cell.angle_beta   90.00
_cell.angle_gamma   90.00
#
_symmetry.space_group_name_H-M   'P 1'
#
loop_
_entity.id
_entity.type
_entity.pdbx_description
1 polymer ?
#
loop_
_entity_poly.entity_id
_entity_poly.type
_entity_poly.pdbx_seq_one_letter_code
_entity_poly.pdbx_strand_id
1 'polypeptide(L)' 'MEHTFRVIGGMPSRHLVILTPGGFEDFFADMAAGNFQIPQDMDRIAESAGRHHLRFTGPPLGND' A
#
# COMPACT_ATOMS: atom_id res chain seq x y z
N MET A 1 8.96 4.56 11.29
CA MET A 1 8.40 3.40 12.00
C MET A 1 7.60 2.59 11.02
N GLU A 2 7.73 1.27 11.07
CA GLU A 2 6.85 0.37 10.32
C GLU A 2 5.43 0.47 10.88
N HIS A 3 4.42 0.45 10.01
CA HIS A 3 3.02 0.60 10.38
C HIS A 3 2.12 -0.11 9.37
N THR A 4 0.90 -0.44 9.82
CA THR A 4 -0.06 -1.25 9.06
C THR A 4 -1.44 -1.18 9.74
N PHE A 5 -2.50 -1.58 9.04
CA PHE A 5 -3.86 -1.65 9.58
C PHE A 5 -4.62 -2.84 8.96
N ARG A 6 -5.67 -3.32 9.67
CA ARG A 6 -6.63 -4.33 9.17
C ARG A 6 -8.01 -3.71 9.10
N VAL A 7 -8.69 -3.83 7.95
CA VAL A 7 -10.10 -3.50 7.84
C VAL A 7 -10.91 -4.64 8.51
N ILE A 8 -11.66 -4.32 9.57
CA ILE A 8 -12.39 -5.31 10.39
C ILE A 8 -13.89 -5.41 10.06
N GLY A 9 -14.41 -4.61 9.12
CA GLY A 9 -15.83 -4.57 8.78
C GLY A 9 -16.05 -4.38 7.27
N GLY A 10 -17.24 -4.76 6.79
CA GLY A 10 -17.60 -4.71 5.37
C GLY A 10 -18.29 -3.41 4.92
N MET A 11 -18.45 -2.43 5.80
CA MET A 11 -19.07 -1.15 5.44
C MET A 11 -18.05 -0.23 4.77
N PRO A 12 -18.48 0.63 3.82
CA PRO A 12 -17.61 1.63 3.21
C PRO A 12 -16.95 2.52 4.27
N SER A 13 -15.65 2.78 4.12
CA SER A 13 -14.89 3.70 4.96
C SER A 13 -14.42 4.92 4.17
N ARG A 14 -14.15 6.03 4.87
CA ARG A 14 -13.42 7.17 4.32
C ARG A 14 -12.03 7.18 4.93
N HIS A 15 -11.01 7.13 4.09
CA HIS A 15 -9.61 7.17 4.51
C HIS A 15 -9.00 8.51 4.10
N LEU A 16 -8.50 9.28 5.08
CA LEU A 16 -7.71 10.47 4.83
C LEU A 16 -6.23 10.13 4.99
N VAL A 17 -5.46 10.33 3.93
CA VAL A 17 -4.00 10.18 3.94
C VAL A 17 -3.38 11.55 3.72
N ILE A 18 -2.43 11.94 4.57
CA ILE A 18 -1.70 13.21 4.47
C ILE A 18 -0.25 12.87 4.12
N LEU A 19 0.24 13.43 3.01
CA LEU A 19 1.55 13.10 2.44
C LEU A 19 2.39 14.37 2.32
N THR A 20 3.52 14.37 3.01
CA THR A 20 4.50 15.46 2.95
C THR A 20 5.92 14.90 3.19
N PRO A 21 6.90 15.23 2.34
CA PRO A 21 6.75 15.87 1.01
C PRO A 21 5.94 14.99 0.04
N GLY A 22 5.46 15.57 -1.06
CA GLY A 22 4.70 14.84 -2.09
C GLY A 22 5.53 13.81 -2.87
N GLY A 23 4.85 13.02 -3.72
CA GLY A 23 5.41 11.98 -4.59
C GLY A 23 5.05 10.54 -4.18
N PHE A 24 4.49 10.34 -2.99
CA PHE A 24 3.97 9.02 -2.58
C PHE A 24 2.60 8.74 -3.20
N GLU A 25 1.80 9.77 -3.44
CA GLU A 25 0.47 9.68 -4.07
C GLU A 25 0.50 8.97 -5.44
N ASP A 26 1.58 9.14 -6.19
CA ASP A 26 1.78 8.50 -7.50
C ASP A 26 1.89 6.98 -7.40
N PHE A 27 2.26 6.42 -6.23
CA PHE A 27 2.21 4.98 -5.99
C PHE A 27 0.80 4.43 -6.22
N PHE A 28 -0.24 5.13 -5.77
CA PHE A 28 -1.62 4.68 -5.98
C PHE A 28 -2.02 4.75 -7.46
N ALA A 29 -1.49 5.72 -8.20
CA ALA A 29 -1.71 5.82 -9.64
C ALA A 29 -1.05 4.64 -10.38
N ASP A 30 0.18 4.28 -10.03
CA ASP A 30 0.88 3.09 -10.54
C ASP A 30 0.07 1.81 -10.27
N MET A 31 -0.43 1.63 -9.04
CA MET A 31 -1.23 0.45 -8.68
C MET A 31 -2.50 0.34 -9.53
N ALA A 32 -3.18 1.47 -9.77
CA ALA A 32 -4.39 1.53 -10.58
C ALA A 32 -4.10 1.30 -12.07
N ALA A 33 -3.06 1.93 -12.63
CA ALA A 33 -2.67 1.77 -14.02
C ALA A 33 -2.22 0.34 -14.34
N GLY A 34 -1.51 -0.31 -13.41
CA GLY A 34 -1.08 -1.71 -13.51
C GLY A 34 -2.17 -2.74 -13.18
N ASN A 35 -3.30 -2.31 -12.59
CA ASN A 35 -4.33 -3.19 -12.03
C ASN A 35 -3.76 -4.31 -11.15
N PHE A 36 -2.78 -3.97 -10.29
CA PHE A 36 -2.06 -4.96 -9.49
C PHE A 36 -2.96 -5.56 -8.40
N GLN A 37 -2.72 -6.85 -8.11
CA GLN A 37 -3.44 -7.62 -7.11
C GLN A 37 -2.46 -8.15 -6.07
N ILE A 38 -2.84 -8.05 -4.79
CA ILE A 38 -2.13 -8.72 -3.69
C ILE A 38 -2.83 -10.07 -3.46
N PRO A 39 -2.09 -11.19 -3.36
CA PRO A 39 -0.62 -11.30 -3.33
C PRO A 39 0.06 -11.52 -4.71
N GLN A 40 -0.69 -11.58 -5.81
CA GLN A 40 -0.20 -12.07 -7.11
C GLN A 40 0.90 -11.21 -7.75
N ASP A 41 0.84 -9.90 -7.57
CA ASP A 41 1.74 -8.92 -8.22
C ASP A 41 2.76 -8.32 -7.24
N MET A 42 3.05 -8.98 -6.12
CA MET A 42 3.92 -8.42 -5.07
C MET A 42 5.30 -7.96 -5.56
N ASP A 43 5.89 -8.62 -6.56
CA ASP A 43 7.17 -8.19 -7.14
C ASP A 43 7.06 -6.83 -7.85
N ARG A 44 6.00 -6.64 -8.64
CA ARG A 44 5.73 -5.38 -9.35
C ARG A 44 5.31 -4.26 -8.40
N ILE A 45 4.54 -4.61 -7.37
CA ILE A 45 4.15 -3.71 -6.29
C ILE A 45 5.39 -3.24 -5.53
N ALA A 46 6.32 -4.14 -5.20
CA ALA A 46 7.56 -3.80 -4.51
C ALA A 46 8.48 -2.91 -5.37
N GLU A 47 8.55 -3.16 -6.68
CA GLU A 47 9.29 -2.31 -7.60
C GLU A 47 8.73 -0.88 -7.66
N SER A 48 7.42 -0.73 -7.82
CA SER A 48 6.76 0.59 -7.77
C SER A 48 6.96 1.26 -6.42
N ALA A 49 6.74 0.54 -5.32
CA ALA A 49 6.95 1.05 -3.97
C ALA A 49 8.37 1.64 -3.81
N GLY A 50 9.40 0.96 -4.32
CA GLY A 50 10.78 1.45 -4.30
C GLY A 50 10.97 2.79 -5.01
N ARG A 51 10.25 3.04 -6.11
CA ARG A 51 10.27 4.35 -6.82
C ARG A 51 9.63 5.47 -6.00
N HIS A 52 8.72 5.14 -5.08
CA HIS A 52 7.99 6.08 -4.22
C HIS A 52 8.48 6.08 -2.76
N HIS A 53 9.72 5.65 -2.50
CA HIS A 53 10.34 5.59 -1.18
C HIS A 53 9.56 4.74 -0.14
N LEU A 54 8.75 3.79 -0.61
CA LEU A 54 8.01 2.83 0.19
C LEU A 54 8.74 1.47 0.17
N ARG A 55 8.79 0.82 1.33
CA ARG A 55 9.22 -0.58 1.45
C ARG A 55 8.18 -1.35 2.23
N PHE A 56 7.66 -2.43 1.65
CA PHE A 56 6.82 -3.39 2.38
C PHE A 56 7.69 -4.22 3.32
N THR A 57 7.25 -4.38 4.57
CA THR A 57 7.95 -5.17 5.59
C THR A 57 7.02 -6.24 6.17
N GLY A 58 7.60 -7.41 6.46
CA GLY A 58 6.96 -8.53 7.14
C GLY A 58 5.71 -9.13 6.47
N PRO A 59 5.04 -10.07 7.15
CA PRO A 59 3.59 -10.22 7.06
C PRO A 59 2.91 -9.09 7.85
N PRO A 60 1.77 -8.54 7.38
CA PRO A 60 1.26 -7.24 7.81
C PRO A 60 0.86 -7.17 9.28
N LEU A 61 0.22 -8.20 9.83
CA LEU A 61 -0.20 -8.33 11.23
C LEU A 61 -0.20 -9.85 11.50
N GLY A 62 0.31 -10.31 12.64
CA GLY A 62 0.35 -11.74 12.99
C GLY A 62 -1.02 -12.44 12.86
N ASN A 63 -1.00 -13.77 12.78
CA ASN A 63 -2.22 -14.59 12.78
C ASN A 63 -2.82 -14.59 14.19
N ASP A 64 -3.88 -13.82 14.38
CA ASP A 64 -4.91 -14.10 15.38
C ASP A 64 -6.08 -14.80 14.67
#